data_AF-A0A7T4QYJ1-F1
#
_entry.id   AF-A0A7T4QYJ1-F1
#
_cell.length_a   1.000
_cell.length_b   1.000
_cell.length_c   1.000
_cell.angle_alpha   90.00
_cell.angle_beta   90.00
_cell.angle_gamma   90.00
#
_symmetry.space_group_name_H-M   'P 1'
#
loop_
_entity.id
_entity.type
_entity.pdbx_description
1 polymer ?
#
loop_
_entity_poly.entity_id
_entity_poly.type
_entity_poly.pdbx_seq_one_letter_code
_entity_poly.pdbx_strand_id
1 'polypeptide(L)'
;MYPIKEQLKAVHGTVRRRFVQTDDRGERWDMPPPGYDGEQVLRDDCDGFCLACRTLLRQRGIPSRLVYCEINGGGHLVVEVEGWILDLRQVSVVPNSFLTDYHWRRISGYQPGDPWREIVGF
;
A
#
# COMPACT_ATOMS: atom_id res chain seq x y z
N MET A 1 12.48 7.53 -19.29
CA MET A 1 11.51 7.25 -18.21
C MET A 1 11.91 5.92 -17.59
N TYR A 2 12.08 5.82 -16.27
CA TYR A 2 12.41 4.54 -15.64
C TYR A 2 11.23 3.57 -15.75
N PRO A 3 11.48 2.26 -15.91
CA PRO A 3 10.41 1.25 -15.88
C PRO A 3 9.57 1.42 -14.61
N ILE A 4 8.23 1.30 -14.73
CA ILE A 4 7.30 1.52 -13.61
C ILE A 4 7.72 0.73 -12.37
N LYS A 5 8.09 -0.54 -12.54
CA LYS A 5 8.57 -1.43 -11.47
C LYS A 5 9.71 -0.83 -10.64
N GLU A 6 10.69 -0.17 -11.25
CA GLU A 6 11.82 0.41 -10.52
C GLU A 6 11.41 1.66 -9.73
N GLN A 7 10.44 2.43 -10.24
CA GLN A 7 9.84 3.53 -9.49
C GLN A 7 9.06 3.01 -8.28
N LEU A 8 8.31 1.92 -8.43
CA LEU A 8 7.56 1.28 -7.34
C LEU A 8 8.50 0.69 -6.27
N LYS A 9 9.58 0.02 -6.68
CA LYS A 9 10.64 -0.45 -5.77
C LYS A 9 11.26 0.70 -4.98
N ALA A 10 11.53 1.82 -5.64
CA ALA A 10 12.09 3.00 -4.98
C ALA A 10 11.13 3.54 -3.91
N VAL A 11 9.83 3.67 -4.22
CA VAL A 11 8.81 4.06 -3.23
C VAL A 11 8.74 3.08 -2.06
N HIS A 12 8.53 1.79 -2.35
CA HIS A 12 8.41 0.74 -1.34
C HIS A 12 9.64 0.71 -0.43
N GLY A 13 10.83 0.73 -1.02
CA GLY A 13 12.09 0.74 -0.28
C GLY A 13 12.28 2.00 0.57
N THR A 14 11.87 3.18 0.09
CA THR A 14 11.92 4.42 0.87
C THR A 14 11.04 4.33 2.11
N VAL A 15 9.77 3.95 1.96
CA VAL A 15 8.85 3.80 3.10
C VAL A 15 9.38 2.71 4.05
N ARG A 16 9.67 1.51 3.54
CA ARG A 16 10.12 0.35 4.34
C ARG A 16 11.35 0.66 5.20
N ARG A 17 12.33 1.39 4.67
CA ARG A 17 13.54 1.75 5.44
C ARG A 17 13.26 2.63 6.66
N ARG A 18 12.16 3.37 6.66
CA ARG A 18 11.77 4.32 7.72
C ARG A 18 10.47 3.92 8.42
N PHE A 19 9.99 2.70 8.19
CA PHE A 19 8.75 2.22 8.77
C PHE A 19 9.03 1.25 9.92
N VAL A 20 8.44 1.50 11.08
CA VAL A 20 8.49 0.60 12.22
C VAL A 20 7.08 0.07 12.46
N GLN A 21 6.87 -1.20 12.16
CA GLN A 21 5.57 -1.82 12.36
C GLN A 21 5.22 -1.86 13.86
N THR A 22 4.04 -1.36 14.20
CA THR A 22 3.46 -1.44 15.55
C THR A 22 1.99 -1.80 15.43
N ASP A 23 1.52 -2.72 16.26
CA ASP A 23 0.10 -3.06 16.27
C ASP A 23 -0.71 -1.87 16.79
N ASP A 24 -1.60 -1.36 15.96
CA ASP A 24 -2.64 -0.47 16.40
C ASP A 24 -3.70 -1.29 17.18
N ARG A 25 -4.32 -0.69 18.19
CA ARG A 25 -5.45 -1.31 18.92
C ARG A 25 -6.79 -0.68 18.51
N GLY A 26 -6.87 -0.08 17.32
CA GLY A 26 -7.93 0.90 17.04
C GLY A 26 -8.33 1.15 15.58
N GLU A 27 -7.76 0.48 14.58
CA GLU A 27 -8.04 0.67 13.14
C GLU A 27 -8.10 2.17 12.76
N ARG A 28 -7.06 2.92 13.13
CA ARG A 28 -6.97 4.36 12.83
C ARG A 28 -6.14 4.58 11.58
N TRP A 29 -6.85 4.86 10.48
CA TRP A 29 -6.27 5.18 9.18
C TRP A 29 -5.68 6.60 9.16
N ASP A 30 -4.54 6.76 9.83
CA ASP A 30 -3.86 8.03 9.98
C ASP A 30 -2.99 8.33 8.74
N MET A 31 -3.18 9.51 8.17
CA MET A 31 -2.32 9.99 7.09
C MET A 31 -0.91 10.26 7.62
N PRO A 32 0.14 10.04 6.81
CA PRO A 32 1.48 10.52 7.12
C PRO A 32 1.49 12.01 7.48
N PRO A 33 2.47 12.48 8.28
CA PRO A 33 2.54 13.88 8.68
C PRO A 33 2.56 14.83 7.48
N PRO A 34 2.03 16.07 7.61
CA PRO A 34 2.09 17.05 6.55
C PRO A 34 3.51 17.24 6.01
N GLY A 35 3.67 17.21 4.69
CA GLY A 35 4.98 17.32 4.05
C GLY A 35 5.80 16.02 4.00
N TYR A 36 5.19 14.86 4.30
CA TYR A 36 5.86 13.56 4.19
C TYR A 36 6.54 13.36 2.83
N ASP A 37 7.84 13.11 2.84
CA ASP A 37 8.70 12.90 1.67
C ASP A 37 9.42 11.55 1.68
N GLY A 38 9.22 10.76 2.75
CA GLY A 38 9.82 9.45 2.92
C GLY A 38 11.04 9.43 3.84
N GLU A 39 11.50 10.57 4.35
CA GLU A 39 12.61 10.62 5.32
C GLU A 39 12.15 10.49 6.77
N GLN A 40 10.88 10.78 7.05
CA GLN A 40 10.30 10.69 8.39
C GLN A 40 10.09 9.22 8.78
N VAL A 41 10.36 8.91 10.05
CA VAL A 41 10.06 7.59 10.63
C VAL A 41 8.57 7.51 10.95
N LEU A 42 7.91 6.48 10.44
CA LEU A 42 6.51 6.18 10.74
C LEU A 42 6.41 4.95 11.66
N ARG A 43 5.42 4.98 12.55
CA ARG A 43 5.11 3.89 13.49
C ARG A 43 3.63 3.59 13.38
N ASP A 44 3.31 2.53 12.67
CA ASP A 44 1.93 2.21 12.32
C ASP A 44 1.82 0.75 11.84
N ASP A 45 0.64 0.33 11.37
CA ASP A 45 0.42 -0.99 10.79
C ASP A 45 0.36 -1.00 9.24
N CYS A 46 -0.33 -1.98 8.66
CA CYS A 46 -0.48 -2.12 7.22
C CYS A 46 -1.13 -0.90 6.55
N ASP A 47 -2.06 -0.22 7.20
CA ASP A 47 -2.76 0.92 6.61
C ASP A 47 -1.85 2.16 6.52
N GLY A 48 -1.11 2.51 7.58
CA GLY A 48 -0.13 3.58 7.60
C GLY A 48 0.98 3.36 6.58
N PHE A 49 1.45 2.12 6.41
CA PHE A 49 2.42 1.78 5.35
C PHE A 49 1.85 2.06 3.96
N CYS A 50 0.58 1.69 3.73
CA CYS A 50 -0.09 1.91 2.46
C CYS A 50 -0.35 3.38 2.16
N LEU A 51 -0.77 4.16 3.17
CA LEU A 51 -1.01 5.60 3.04
C LEU A 51 0.31 6.35 2.79
N ALA A 52 1.41 5.94 3.41
CA ALA A 52 2.76 6.43 3.12
C ALA A 52 3.18 6.15 1.67
N CYS A 53 3.06 4.90 1.21
CA CYS A 53 3.35 4.55 -0.18
C CYS A 53 2.49 5.35 -1.16
N ARG A 54 1.19 5.44 -0.91
CA ARG A 54 0.24 6.16 -1.78
C ARG A 54 0.52 7.66 -1.83
N THR A 55 0.95 8.27 -0.73
CA THR A 55 1.37 9.67 -0.69
C THR A 55 2.55 9.91 -1.62
N LEU A 56 3.59 9.07 -1.52
CA LEU A 56 4.79 9.17 -2.37
C LEU A 56 4.52 8.84 -3.84
N LEU A 57 3.56 7.95 -4.14
CA LEU A 57 3.13 7.66 -5.52
C LEU A 57 2.38 8.84 -6.13
N ARG A 58 1.49 9.49 -5.37
CA ARG A 58 0.76 10.69 -5.82
C ARG A 58 1.69 11.86 -6.12
N GLN A 59 2.72 12.09 -5.29
CA GLN A 59 3.74 13.10 -5.56
C GLN A 59 4.49 12.85 -6.88
N ARG A 60 4.61 11.58 -7.30
CA ARG A 60 5.19 11.17 -8.59
C ARG A 60 4.19 11.11 -9.74
N GLY A 61 2.92 11.45 -9.50
CA GLY A 61 1.86 11.35 -10.50
C GLY A 61 1.51 9.92 -10.91
N ILE A 62 1.81 8.92 -10.08
CA ILE A 62 1.54 7.50 -10.35
C ILE A 62 0.17 7.12 -9.79
N PRO A 63 -0.82 6.76 -10.63
CA PRO A 63 -2.12 6.29 -10.18
C PRO A 63 -1.97 5.00 -9.36
N SER A 64 -2.64 4.95 -8.21
CA SER A 64 -2.58 3.81 -7.30
C SER A 64 -3.89 3.63 -6.55
N ARG A 65 -4.17 2.39 -6.15
CA ARG A 65 -5.37 1.98 -5.41
C ARG A 65 -4.98 1.29 -4.12
N LEU A 66 -5.79 1.45 -3.09
CA LEU A 66 -5.72 0.64 -1.88
C LEU A 66 -6.56 -0.61 -2.12
N VAL A 67 -6.06 -1.76 -1.69
CA VAL A 67 -6.75 -3.03 -1.79
C VAL A 67 -6.81 -3.65 -0.41
N TYR A 68 -8.03 -3.90 0.06
CA TYR A 68 -8.28 -4.72 1.23
C TYR A 68 -8.32 -6.19 0.80
N CYS A 69 -7.57 -7.01 1.52
CA CYS A 69 -7.48 -8.44 1.32
C CYS A 69 -7.51 -9.17 2.66
N GLU A 70 -7.73 -10.48 2.61
CA GLU A 70 -7.60 -11.36 3.76
C GLU A 70 -6.44 -12.32 3.52
N ILE A 71 -5.63 -12.51 4.56
CA ILE A 71 -4.50 -13.45 4.57
C ILE A 71 -4.67 -14.31 5.81
N ASN A 72 -4.85 -15.63 5.63
CA ASN A 72 -5.07 -16.58 6.73
C ASN A 72 -6.21 -16.16 7.71
N GLY A 73 -7.28 -15.57 7.17
CA GLY A 73 -8.44 -15.10 7.95
C GLY A 73 -8.28 -13.76 8.66
N GLY A 74 -7.11 -13.11 8.55
CA GLY A 74 -6.89 -11.74 9.05
C GLY A 74 -6.99 -10.71 7.92
N GLY A 75 -7.61 -9.56 8.21
CA GLY A 75 -7.62 -8.41 7.29
C GLY A 75 -6.23 -7.83 7.07
N HIS A 76 -5.97 -7.36 5.85
CA HIS A 76 -4.70 -6.74 5.48
C HIS A 76 -4.90 -5.73 4.35
N LEU A 77 -4.14 -4.63 4.39
CA LEU A 77 -4.17 -3.58 3.37
C LEU A 77 -2.89 -3.58 2.55
N VAL A 78 -3.03 -3.38 1.23
CA VAL A 78 -1.91 -3.21 0.30
C VAL A 78 -2.17 -2.05 -0.68
N VAL A 79 -1.11 -1.60 -1.38
CA VAL A 79 -1.24 -0.68 -2.52
C VAL A 79 -1.04 -1.44 -3.83
N GLU A 80 -1.95 -1.23 -4.79
CA GLU A 80 -1.88 -1.78 -6.14
C GLU A 80 -1.56 -0.69 -7.17
N VAL A 81 -0.64 -1.01 -8.09
CA VAL A 81 -0.31 -0.21 -9.27
C VAL A 81 -0.05 -1.14 -10.46
N GLU A 82 -0.97 -1.15 -11.43
CA GLU A 82 -0.82 -1.92 -12.68
C GLU A 82 -0.47 -3.41 -12.45
N GLY A 83 -1.12 -4.03 -11.47
CA GLY A 83 -0.89 -5.42 -11.06
C GLY A 83 0.31 -5.65 -10.13
N TRP A 84 1.10 -4.61 -9.83
CA TRP A 84 2.15 -4.66 -8.81
C TRP A 84 1.61 -4.31 -7.43
N ILE A 85 2.08 -5.03 -6.42
CA ILE A 85 1.67 -4.89 -5.04
C ILE A 85 2.82 -4.33 -4.20
N LEU A 86 2.57 -3.22 -3.52
CA LEU A 86 3.42 -2.68 -2.46
C LEU A 86 2.78 -3.08 -1.13
N ASP A 87 3.49 -3.89 -0.36
CA ASP A 87 3.00 -4.49 0.88
C ASP A 87 4.09 -4.46 1.95
N LEU A 88 3.70 -4.12 3.18
CA LEU A 88 4.52 -4.13 4.38
C LEU A 88 5.12 -5.51 4.68
N ARG A 89 4.39 -6.60 4.38
CA ARG A 89 4.85 -7.98 4.61
C ARG A 89 5.93 -8.43 3.62
N GLN A 90 6.07 -7.73 2.49
CA GLN A 90 7.00 -8.07 1.41
C GLN A 90 8.29 -7.25 1.49
N VAL A 91 9.42 -7.85 1.14
CA VAL A 91 10.73 -7.15 1.10
C VAL A 91 10.88 -6.21 -0.11
N SER A 92 10.05 -6.39 -1.14
CA SER A 92 10.01 -5.56 -2.35
C SER A 92 8.63 -5.68 -3.02
N VAL A 93 8.45 -4.97 -4.14
CA VAL A 93 7.23 -5.07 -4.95
C VAL A 93 7.18 -6.39 -5.72
N VAL A 94 6.00 -7.01 -5.73
CA VAL A 94 5.74 -8.28 -6.42
C VAL A 94 4.46 -8.16 -7.27
N PRO A 95 4.32 -8.92 -8.36
CA PRO A 95 3.05 -8.97 -9.07
C PRO A 95 1.99 -9.69 -8.22
N ASN A 96 0.72 -9.29 -8.35
CA ASN A 96 -0.39 -9.87 -7.60
C ASN A 96 -0.52 -11.40 -7.79
N SER A 97 -0.16 -11.91 -8.97
CA SER A 97 -0.17 -13.35 -9.31
C SER A 97 0.79 -14.20 -8.49
N PHE A 98 1.76 -13.58 -7.78
CA PHE A 98 2.68 -14.30 -6.90
C PHE A 98 2.14 -14.44 -5.47
N LEU A 99 1.06 -13.72 -5.13
CA LEU A 99 0.46 -13.68 -3.80
C LEU A 99 -0.74 -14.64 -3.75
N THR A 100 -0.45 -15.94 -3.79
CA THR A 100 -1.47 -17.00 -3.94
C THR A 100 -2.32 -17.22 -2.70
N ASP A 101 -1.89 -16.75 -1.54
CA ASP A 101 -2.58 -16.83 -0.24
C ASP A 101 -3.38 -15.56 0.09
N TYR A 102 -3.41 -14.58 -0.81
CA TYR A 102 -4.13 -13.32 -0.63
C TYR A 102 -5.51 -13.44 -1.25
N HIS A 103 -6.54 -13.25 -0.44
CA HIS A 103 -7.92 -13.15 -0.90
C HIS A 103 -8.28 -11.69 -1.07
N TRP A 104 -8.23 -11.19 -2.30
CA TRP A 104 -8.61 -9.81 -2.61
C TRP A 104 -10.11 -9.62 -2.33
N ARG A 105 -10.52 -8.57 -1.64
CA ARG A 105 -11.93 -8.37 -1.24
C ARG A 105 -12.50 -7.07 -1.77
N ARG A 106 -11.80 -5.96 -1.53
CA ARG A 106 -12.28 -4.63 -1.90
C ARG A 106 -11.14 -3.79 -2.44
N ILE A 107 -11.46 -2.89 -3.36
CA ILE A 107 -10.51 -1.97 -3.98
C ILE A 107 -11.05 -0.54 -3.95
N SER A 108 -10.19 0.41 -3.58
CA SER A 108 -10.53 1.83 -3.63
C SER A 108 -10.50 2.36 -5.07
N GLY A 109 -11.09 3.54 -5.31
CA GLY A 109 -10.72 4.32 -6.50
C GLY A 109 -9.32 4.94 -6.39
N TYR A 110 -9.00 5.84 -7.31
CA TYR A 110 -7.66 6.45 -7.42
C TYR A 110 -7.53 7.73 -6.57
N GLN A 111 -8.63 8.43 -6.33
CA GLN A 111 -8.69 9.70 -5.60
C GLN A 111 -9.24 9.52 -4.17
N PRO A 112 -8.92 10.44 -3.25
CA PRO A 112 -9.59 10.48 -1.94
C PRO A 112 -11.11 10.63 -2.11
N GLY A 113 -11.89 9.87 -1.35
CA GLY A 113 -13.35 9.90 -1.41
C GLY A 113 -13.98 9.04 -2.51
N ASP A 114 -13.19 8.49 -3.44
CA ASP A 114 -13.72 7.54 -4.41
C ASP A 114 -14.33 6.32 -3.69
N PRO A 115 -15.47 5.78 -4.18
CA PRO A 115 -16.12 4.65 -3.54
C PRO A 115 -15.26 3.40 -3.60
N TRP A 116 -15.29 2.63 -2.53
CA TRP A 116 -14.75 1.27 -2.51
C TRP A 116 -15.68 0.33 -3.27
N ARG A 117 -15.09 -0.57 -4.06
CA ARG A 117 -15.81 -1.61 -4.79
C ARG A 117 -15.40 -2.98 -4.32
N GLU A 118 -16.36 -3.89 -4.25
CA GLU A 118 -16.08 -5.31 -4.09
C GLU A 118 -15.39 -5.83 -5.35
N ILE A 119 -14.43 -6.72 -5.18
CA ILE A 119 -13.81 -7.45 -6.28
C ILE A 119 -14.56 -8.78 -6.38
N VAL A 120 -15.00 -9.15 -7.57
CA VAL A 120 -15.76 -10.39 -7.81
C VAL A 120 -15.00 -11.28 -8.79
N GLY A 121 -14.90 -12.57 -8.47
CA GLY A 121 -14.30 -13.59 -9.35
C GLY A 121 -12.78 -13.70 -9.24
N PHE A 122 -12.30 -14.54 -8.31
CA PHE A 122 -10.89 -14.90 -8.14
C PHE A 122 -10.70 -16.39 -8.44
#